data_AF-A0A6P3VGB2-F1
#
_entry.id   AF-A0A6P3VGB2-F1
#
_cell.length_a   1.000
_cell.length_b   1.000
_cell.length_c   1.000
_cell.angle_alpha   90.00
_cell.angle_beta   90.00
_cell.angle_gamma   90.00
#
_symmetry.space_group_name_H-M   'P 1'
#
loop_
_entity.id
_entity.type
_entity.pdbx_description
1 polymer ?
#
loop_
_entity_poly.entity_id
_entity_poly.type
_entity_poly.pdbx_seq_one_letter_code
_entity_poly.pdbx_strand_id
1 'polypeptide(L)'
;MERGSADGGRAQAGSSCSPSAPDTNKEAELSMAMVWSIQEAVERQTLQIGISACGATAVVDVLQALGITVVAELVDSHVRTRLRRNESPLPDYLHSRSEAGATHQQLIAGAEQASDGKVLGRFFSLHPQRKVRLVPWLASWIRRGAVPVATMNMQRAVPAGEEIPDAWHHQLIFGVGPNAVFMANPLDVVSEGEVHERLCSESVLLVRREDVLQRLTGDTPQSAISDHPDPRWKVLDVEGQVKQMITEEDLSDEEHPKMMHIVIPAAYTSGVTLFTLRDSDVGRSLLHAPELPML
;
A
#
# COMPACT_ATOMS: atom_id res chain seq x y z
N MET A 1 11.05 -49.53 -83.88
CA MET A 1 9.59 -49.36 -83.69
C MET A 1 9.35 -49.55 -82.20
N GLU A 2 9.26 -48.47 -81.40
CA GLU A 2 8.00 -47.76 -81.07
C GLU A 2 7.02 -48.66 -80.27
N ARG A 3 6.47 -48.38 -79.08
CA ARG A 3 6.47 -47.29 -78.04
C ARG A 3 6.15 -47.96 -76.67
N GLY A 4 6.22 -47.36 -75.47
CA GLY A 4 6.68 -46.04 -75.01
C GLY A 4 5.86 -45.52 -73.79
N SER A 5 6.53 -45.09 -72.70
CA SER A 5 5.99 -44.43 -71.47
C SER A 5 5.13 -45.28 -70.50
N ALA A 6 5.55 -45.44 -69.23
CA ALA A 6 5.12 -44.69 -68.02
C ALA A 6 3.85 -45.31 -67.36
N ASP A 7 3.57 -45.22 -66.06
CA ASP A 7 3.99 -44.24 -65.04
C ASP A 7 4.06 -44.86 -63.62
N GLY A 8 4.73 -44.19 -62.67
CA GLY A 8 4.94 -44.67 -61.30
C GLY A 8 4.39 -43.72 -60.23
N GLY A 9 3.28 -44.07 -59.60
CA GLY A 9 2.65 -43.27 -58.52
C GLY A 9 2.74 -43.95 -57.15
N ARG A 10 3.55 -43.40 -56.23
CA ARG A 10 3.62 -43.83 -54.83
C ARG A 10 2.75 -42.90 -53.97
N ALA A 11 1.80 -43.46 -53.22
CA ALA A 11 0.79 -42.68 -52.50
C ALA A 11 1.38 -41.76 -51.40
N GLN A 12 0.79 -40.58 -51.26
CA GLN A 12 1.16 -39.57 -50.28
C GLN A 12 0.69 -39.93 -48.86
N ALA A 13 1.52 -39.68 -47.85
CA ALA A 13 1.09 -39.60 -46.46
C ALA A 13 0.61 -38.17 -46.17
N GLY A 14 -0.58 -38.02 -45.58
CA GLY A 14 -1.12 -36.71 -45.23
C GLY A 14 -0.36 -36.08 -44.06
N SER A 15 0.17 -34.87 -44.27
CA SER A 15 0.70 -34.03 -43.19
C SER A 15 -0.38 -33.06 -42.73
N SER A 16 -0.92 -33.28 -41.52
CA SER A 16 -1.90 -32.39 -40.90
C SER A 16 -1.18 -31.20 -40.26
N CYS A 17 -1.33 -30.02 -40.85
CA CYS A 17 -0.99 -28.77 -40.16
C CYS A 17 -2.00 -28.52 -39.03
N SER A 18 -1.60 -28.79 -37.80
CA SER A 18 -2.26 -28.24 -36.62
C SER A 18 -1.88 -26.76 -36.48
N PRO A 19 -2.83 -25.83 -36.24
CA PRO A 19 -2.47 -24.47 -35.87
C PRO A 19 -1.78 -24.48 -34.51
N SER A 20 -0.59 -23.88 -34.42
CA SER A 20 0.11 -23.67 -33.15
C SER A 20 -0.76 -22.84 -32.21
N ALA A 21 -0.99 -23.32 -30.99
CA ALA A 21 -1.60 -22.51 -29.95
C ALA A 21 -0.76 -21.23 -29.72
N PRO A 22 -1.38 -20.07 -29.43
CA PRO A 22 -0.64 -18.87 -29.09
C PRO A 22 0.21 -19.10 -27.82
N ASP A 23 1.41 -18.54 -27.81
CA ASP A 23 2.28 -18.49 -26.63
C ASP A 23 1.63 -17.59 -25.56
N THR A 24 0.70 -18.15 -24.79
CA THR A 24 -0.04 -17.45 -23.72
C THR A 24 0.88 -16.76 -22.71
N ASN A 25 2.09 -17.30 -22.52
CA ASN A 25 3.12 -16.72 -21.65
C ASN A 25 3.64 -15.36 -22.17
N LYS A 26 3.77 -15.17 -23.49
CA LYS A 26 4.22 -13.89 -24.09
C LYS A 26 3.12 -12.83 -24.06
N GLU A 27 1.86 -13.23 -24.29
CA GLU A 27 0.73 -12.31 -24.17
C GLU A 27 0.50 -11.87 -22.71
N ALA A 28 0.72 -12.77 -21.74
CA ALA A 28 0.72 -12.44 -20.32
C ALA A 28 1.82 -11.43 -19.96
N GLU A 29 3.08 -11.65 -20.39
CA GLU A 29 4.18 -10.70 -20.17
C GLU A 29 3.91 -9.32 -20.78
N LEU A 30 3.36 -9.26 -22.00
CA LEU A 30 2.99 -7.99 -22.66
C LEU A 30 1.87 -7.24 -21.94
N SER A 31 1.05 -7.91 -21.13
CA SER A 31 -0.03 -7.28 -20.36
C SER A 31 0.46 -6.58 -19.08
N MET A 32 1.62 -6.99 -18.55
CA MET A 32 2.17 -6.46 -17.30
C MET A 32 2.80 -5.07 -17.49
N ALA A 33 3.00 -4.38 -16.37
CA ALA A 33 3.80 -3.16 -16.28
C ALA A 33 4.61 -3.22 -14.99
N MET A 34 5.94 -3.27 -15.14
CA MET A 34 6.87 -3.56 -14.05
C MET A 34 7.88 -2.41 -13.90
N VAL A 35 8.11 -1.97 -12.66
CA VAL A 35 9.26 -1.13 -12.26
C VAL A 35 10.51 -2.00 -12.14
N TRP A 36 10.35 -3.19 -11.57
CA TRP A 36 11.37 -4.23 -11.46
C TRP A 36 10.77 -5.56 -11.93
N SER A 37 11.56 -6.40 -12.59
CA SER A 37 11.18 -7.82 -12.74
C SER A 37 11.03 -8.49 -11.36
N ILE A 38 10.32 -9.62 -11.28
CA ILE A 38 10.14 -10.36 -10.02
C ILE A 38 11.51 -10.72 -9.39
N GLN A 39 12.48 -11.12 -10.21
CA GLN A 39 13.83 -11.42 -9.73
C GLN A 39 14.55 -10.16 -9.21
N GLU A 40 14.48 -9.03 -9.94
CA GLU A 40 15.04 -7.77 -9.44
C GLU A 40 14.37 -7.33 -8.13
N ALA A 41 13.06 -7.53 -7.96
CA ALA A 41 12.37 -7.19 -6.72
C ALA A 41 12.83 -8.07 -5.54
N VAL A 42 13.09 -9.36 -5.76
CA VAL A 42 13.71 -10.25 -4.76
C VAL A 42 15.12 -9.77 -4.38
N GLU A 43 15.92 -9.34 -5.35
CA GLU A 43 17.31 -8.91 -5.17
C GLU A 43 17.45 -7.48 -4.62
N ARG A 44 16.45 -6.60 -4.84
CA ARG A 44 16.55 -5.15 -4.60
C ARG A 44 15.63 -4.59 -3.51
N GLN A 45 14.59 -5.31 -3.08
CA GLN A 45 13.73 -4.81 -2.00
C GLN A 45 14.55 -4.50 -0.74
N THR A 46 14.28 -3.36 -0.12
CA THR A 46 14.89 -3.03 1.17
C THR A 46 14.09 -3.70 2.28
N LEU A 47 14.65 -4.71 2.96
CA LEU A 47 14.02 -5.23 4.17
C LEU A 47 13.84 -4.10 5.20
N GLN A 48 12.69 -4.06 5.87
CA GLN A 48 12.24 -2.92 6.67
C GLN A 48 13.31 -2.42 7.65
N ILE A 49 13.75 -1.16 7.45
CA ILE A 49 14.97 -0.61 8.06
C ILE A 49 14.84 -0.23 9.55
N GLY A 50 13.64 -0.38 10.13
CA GLY A 50 13.37 -0.02 11.52
C GLY A 50 11.90 -0.20 11.92
N ILE A 51 11.60 -0.06 13.21
CA ILE A 51 10.22 -0.17 13.73
C ILE A 51 9.37 0.97 13.17
N SER A 52 8.19 0.65 12.63
CA SER A 52 7.29 1.60 11.93
C SER A 52 7.88 2.30 10.69
N ALA A 53 9.09 1.94 10.24
CA ALA A 53 9.82 2.61 9.17
C ALA A 53 9.42 2.17 7.75
N CYS A 54 8.22 1.62 7.55
CA CYS A 54 7.75 1.17 6.23
C CYS A 54 7.72 2.31 5.20
N GLY A 55 7.35 3.51 5.62
CA GLY A 55 7.38 4.71 4.78
C GLY A 55 8.79 5.07 4.31
N ALA A 56 9.78 5.07 5.21
CA ALA A 56 11.18 5.33 4.87
C ALA A 56 11.76 4.22 3.99
N THR A 57 11.46 2.95 4.30
CA THR A 57 11.84 1.77 3.51
C THR A 57 11.32 1.87 2.07
N ALA A 58 10.03 2.23 1.89
CA ALA A 58 9.44 2.43 0.56
C ALA A 58 10.08 3.61 -0.20
N VAL A 59 10.58 4.64 0.49
CA VAL A 59 11.34 5.74 -0.15
C VAL A 59 12.74 5.28 -0.58
N VAL A 60 13.44 4.45 0.19
CA VAL A 60 14.72 3.84 -0.25
C VAL A 60 14.53 3.09 -1.55
N ASP A 61 13.51 2.22 -1.62
CA ASP A 61 13.15 1.47 -2.82
C ASP A 61 12.78 2.38 -4.01
N VAL A 62 12.04 3.47 -3.78
CA VAL A 62 11.73 4.47 -4.81
C VAL A 62 13.00 5.10 -5.37
N LEU A 63 13.94 5.50 -4.52
CA LEU A 63 15.20 6.11 -4.96
C LEU A 63 16.03 5.11 -5.77
N GLN A 64 16.14 3.87 -5.30
CA GLN A 64 16.83 2.78 -6.00
C GLN A 64 16.16 2.45 -7.36
N ALA A 65 14.83 2.43 -7.42
CA ALA A 65 14.06 2.24 -8.66
C ALA A 65 14.27 3.37 -9.67
N LEU A 66 14.49 4.60 -9.20
CA LEU A 66 14.83 5.76 -10.02
C LEU A 66 16.34 5.88 -10.32
N GLY A 67 17.16 4.90 -9.92
CA GLY A 67 18.60 4.85 -10.17
C GLY A 67 19.44 5.76 -9.26
N ILE A 68 18.91 6.15 -8.09
CA ILE A 68 19.56 7.03 -7.12
C ILE A 68 19.94 6.21 -5.88
N THR A 69 21.23 5.97 -5.68
CA THR A 69 21.74 5.30 -4.48
C THR A 69 21.88 6.28 -3.33
N VAL A 70 21.19 6.02 -2.21
CA VAL A 70 21.25 6.79 -0.96
C VAL A 70 21.32 5.83 0.22
N VAL A 71 22.02 6.20 1.30
CA VAL A 71 22.03 5.40 2.54
C VAL A 71 20.68 5.49 3.26
N ALA A 72 20.20 4.36 3.78
CA ALA A 72 18.84 4.25 4.33
C ALA A 72 18.60 5.16 5.54
N GLU A 73 19.63 5.38 6.35
CA GLU A 73 19.62 6.25 7.53
C GLU A 73 19.35 7.71 7.16
N LEU A 74 19.88 8.17 6.02
CA LEU A 74 19.62 9.52 5.52
C LEU A 74 18.15 9.65 5.11
N VAL A 75 17.61 8.65 4.41
CA VAL A 75 16.20 8.62 4.00
C VAL A 75 15.26 8.65 5.22
N ASP A 76 15.49 7.81 6.23
CA ASP A 76 14.65 7.81 7.44
C ASP A 76 14.70 9.15 8.20
N SER A 77 15.90 9.77 8.28
CA SER A 77 16.06 11.09 8.90
C SER A 77 15.25 12.20 8.20
N HIS A 78 15.04 12.10 6.88
CA HIS A 78 14.25 13.06 6.10
C HIS A 78 12.75 12.74 6.09
N VAL A 79 12.35 11.46 6.12
CA VAL A 79 10.95 11.02 6.24
C VAL A 79 10.40 11.29 7.64
N ARG A 80 11.25 11.25 8.68
CA ARG A 80 10.89 11.55 10.09
C ARG A 80 9.78 10.63 10.60
N THR A 81 10.04 9.33 10.52
CA THR A 81 9.17 8.27 11.04
C THR A 81 8.87 8.52 12.53
N ARG A 82 7.59 8.62 12.90
CA ARG A 82 7.15 8.71 14.30
C ARG A 82 7.01 7.31 14.91
N LEU A 83 7.46 7.13 16.13
CA LEU A 83 7.36 5.85 16.85
C LEU A 83 6.12 5.81 17.75
N ARG A 84 5.55 4.62 17.91
CA ARG A 84 4.49 4.34 18.90
C ARG A 84 5.07 4.44 20.31
N ARG A 85 4.35 5.11 21.23
CA ARG A 85 4.70 5.21 22.64
C ARG A 85 4.11 4.02 23.42
N ASN A 86 4.57 2.81 23.10
CA ASN A 86 3.96 1.55 23.58
C ASN A 86 3.88 1.42 25.12
N GLU A 87 4.84 2.00 25.84
CA GLU A 87 4.92 1.95 27.31
C GLU A 87 4.22 3.14 28.01
N SER A 88 3.57 4.03 27.25
CA SER A 88 2.89 5.20 27.82
C SER A 88 1.48 4.87 28.33
N PRO A 89 0.93 5.68 29.27
CA PRO A 89 -0.47 5.62 29.67
C PRO A 89 -1.43 5.78 28.48
N LEU A 90 -2.66 5.30 28.63
CA LEU A 90 -3.61 5.18 27.52
C LEU A 90 -3.77 6.43 26.63
N PRO A 91 -3.94 7.68 27.13
CA PRO A 91 -4.08 8.86 26.28
C PRO A 91 -2.85 9.08 25.40
N ASP A 92 -1.66 9.09 26.00
CA ASP A 92 -0.38 9.26 25.30
C ASP A 92 -0.12 8.14 24.29
N TYR A 93 -0.51 6.91 24.63
CA TYR A 93 -0.46 5.76 23.73
C TYR A 93 -1.36 6.00 22.51
N LEU A 94 -2.66 6.23 22.72
CA LEU A 94 -3.63 6.43 21.63
C LEU A 94 -3.26 7.65 20.76
N HIS A 95 -2.83 8.75 21.37
CA HIS A 95 -2.33 9.93 20.64
C HIS A 95 -1.14 9.54 19.76
N SER A 96 -0.15 8.81 20.29
CA SER A 96 1.00 8.32 19.49
C SER A 96 0.57 7.36 18.37
N ARG A 97 -0.44 6.52 18.60
CA ARG A 97 -0.98 5.57 17.62
C ARG A 97 -1.63 6.28 16.43
N SER A 98 -2.26 7.43 16.66
CA SER A 98 -2.85 8.24 15.57
C SER A 98 -1.82 8.84 14.61
N GLU A 99 -0.59 9.09 15.07
CA GLU A 99 0.48 9.78 14.34
C GLU A 99 1.67 8.90 13.93
N ALA A 100 1.75 7.66 14.44
CA ALA A 100 2.87 6.73 14.25
C ALA A 100 3.11 6.37 12.77
N GLY A 101 4.38 6.11 12.44
CA GLY A 101 4.86 5.92 11.07
C GLY A 101 5.07 7.26 10.35
N ALA A 102 4.67 7.34 9.09
CA ALA A 102 4.88 8.53 8.25
C ALA A 102 3.69 8.79 7.32
N THR A 103 3.41 10.05 7.01
CA THR A 103 2.37 10.44 6.05
C THR A 103 2.88 10.45 4.61
N HIS A 104 2.00 10.39 3.59
CA HIS A 104 2.42 10.51 2.18
C HIS A 104 3.19 11.82 1.91
N GLN A 105 2.87 12.90 2.62
CA GLN A 105 3.59 14.19 2.55
C GLN A 105 5.03 14.07 3.04
N GLN A 106 5.24 13.32 4.13
CA GLN A 106 6.58 13.00 4.64
C GLN A 106 7.36 12.09 3.70
N LEU A 107 6.72 11.14 3.02
CA LEU A 107 7.38 10.34 1.98
C LEU A 107 7.82 11.21 0.79
N ILE A 108 6.95 12.11 0.31
CA ILE A 108 7.28 13.06 -0.79
C ILE A 108 8.45 13.96 -0.39
N ALA A 109 8.35 14.64 0.75
CA ALA A 109 9.40 15.53 1.24
C ALA A 109 10.69 14.78 1.56
N GLY A 110 10.60 13.53 2.04
CA GLY A 110 11.73 12.66 2.32
C GLY A 110 12.50 12.27 1.07
N ALA A 111 11.78 11.81 0.03
CA ALA A 111 12.36 11.48 -1.28
C ALA A 111 12.98 12.73 -1.96
N GLU A 112 12.34 13.89 -1.85
CA GLU A 112 12.85 15.15 -2.38
C GLU A 112 14.16 15.55 -1.68
N GLN A 113 14.18 15.59 -0.35
CA GLN A 113 15.39 15.96 0.42
C GLN A 113 16.54 14.97 0.21
N ALA A 114 16.27 13.66 0.35
CA ALA A 114 17.30 12.62 0.26
C ALA A 114 17.90 12.47 -1.15
N SER A 115 17.27 13.04 -2.19
CA SER A 115 17.75 13.02 -3.57
C SER A 115 18.34 14.35 -4.05
N ASP A 116 18.56 15.34 -3.16
CA ASP A 116 18.94 16.72 -3.50
C ASP A 116 17.95 17.39 -4.48
N GLY A 117 16.65 17.10 -4.32
CA GLY A 117 15.58 17.61 -5.18
C GLY A 117 15.42 16.89 -6.52
N LYS A 118 16.24 15.87 -6.84
CA LYS A 118 16.15 15.15 -8.14
C LYS A 118 14.85 14.39 -8.32
N VAL A 119 14.22 13.96 -7.23
CA VAL A 119 12.91 13.30 -7.24
C VAL A 119 11.81 14.31 -6.90
N LEU A 120 10.66 14.14 -7.54
CA LEU A 120 9.38 14.68 -7.07
C LEU A 120 8.40 13.53 -6.85
N GLY A 121 7.45 13.73 -5.95
CA GLY A 121 6.33 12.82 -5.72
C GLY A 121 5.01 13.56 -5.75
N ARG A 122 3.93 12.86 -6.13
CA ARG A 122 2.56 13.36 -6.04
C ARG A 122 1.63 12.27 -5.56
N PHE A 123 0.83 12.61 -4.55
CA PHE A 123 -0.24 11.77 -4.01
C PHE A 123 -1.54 11.92 -4.80
N PHE A 124 -2.27 10.82 -4.95
CA PHE A 124 -3.65 10.75 -5.43
C PHE A 124 -4.48 10.01 -4.40
N SER A 125 -5.51 10.65 -3.86
CA SER A 125 -6.37 10.04 -2.85
C SER A 125 -7.36 9.09 -3.51
N LEU A 126 -7.48 7.86 -2.99
CA LEU A 126 -8.50 6.90 -3.42
C LEU A 126 -9.73 6.88 -2.49
N HIS A 127 -9.74 7.71 -1.44
CA HIS A 127 -10.90 7.97 -0.58
C HIS A 127 -11.36 9.46 -0.69
N PRO A 128 -12.69 9.77 -0.65
CA PRO A 128 -13.80 8.85 -0.89
C PRO A 128 -13.67 8.16 -2.26
N GLN A 129 -14.51 7.16 -2.52
CA GLN A 129 -14.37 6.26 -3.68
C GLN A 129 -14.21 7.02 -4.99
N ARG A 130 -13.25 6.57 -5.81
CA ARG A 130 -12.88 7.22 -7.08
C ARG A 130 -13.29 6.38 -8.28
N LYS A 131 -13.62 7.07 -9.37
CA LYS A 131 -13.94 6.46 -10.67
C LYS A 131 -12.65 6.16 -11.44
N VAL A 132 -11.93 5.14 -10.99
CA VAL A 132 -10.66 4.67 -11.57
C VAL A 132 -10.66 3.15 -11.76
N ARG A 133 -9.94 2.65 -12.77
CA ARG A 133 -9.53 1.24 -12.83
C ARG A 133 -8.06 1.21 -12.41
N LEU A 134 -7.77 0.62 -11.26
CA LEU A 134 -6.50 0.78 -10.56
C LEU A 134 -5.33 0.21 -11.37
N VAL A 135 -5.44 -1.04 -11.83
CA VAL A 135 -4.39 -1.72 -12.61
C VAL A 135 -4.09 -0.98 -13.92
N PRO A 136 -5.07 -0.66 -14.80
CA PRO A 136 -4.81 0.11 -16.02
C PRO A 136 -4.21 1.50 -15.75
N TRP A 137 -4.63 2.17 -14.67
CA TRP A 137 -4.10 3.49 -14.29
C TRP A 137 -2.64 3.40 -13.83
N LEU A 138 -2.33 2.51 -12.88
CA LEU A 138 -0.96 2.22 -12.43
C LEU A 138 -0.06 1.82 -13.60
N ALA A 139 -0.52 0.90 -14.46
CA ALA A 139 0.24 0.43 -15.61
C ALA A 139 0.59 1.56 -16.59
N SER A 140 -0.29 2.57 -16.73
CA SER A 140 -0.03 3.74 -17.58
C SER A 140 1.09 4.64 -17.03
N TRP A 141 1.27 4.68 -15.71
CA TRP A 141 2.33 5.45 -15.04
C TRP A 141 3.65 4.68 -14.98
N ILE A 142 3.61 3.40 -14.59
CA ILE A 142 4.78 2.51 -14.52
C ILE A 142 5.49 2.43 -15.88
N ARG A 143 4.76 2.22 -16.98
CA ARG A 143 5.33 2.19 -18.35
C ARG A 143 5.98 3.50 -18.80
N ARG A 144 5.73 4.60 -18.09
CA ARG A 144 6.31 5.93 -18.35
C ARG A 144 7.47 6.25 -17.40
N GLY A 145 7.89 5.30 -16.55
CA GLY A 145 8.99 5.47 -15.60
C GLY A 145 8.59 6.10 -14.26
N ALA A 146 7.30 6.10 -13.90
CA ALA A 146 6.86 6.50 -12.57
C ALA A 146 6.84 5.30 -11.61
N VAL A 147 7.23 5.54 -10.37
CA VAL A 147 7.34 4.52 -9.32
C VAL A 147 6.22 4.73 -8.29
N PRO A 148 5.24 3.82 -8.16
CA PRO A 148 4.14 3.96 -7.20
C PRO A 148 4.49 3.43 -5.81
N VAL A 149 4.02 4.15 -4.77
CA VAL A 149 3.92 3.67 -3.39
C VAL A 149 2.46 3.75 -2.96
N ALA A 150 1.91 2.62 -2.52
CA ALA A 150 0.57 2.53 -1.93
C ALA A 150 0.62 2.94 -0.46
N THR A 151 -0.30 3.81 -0.04
CA THR A 151 -0.59 4.09 1.38
C THR A 151 -1.92 3.43 1.72
N MET A 152 -1.87 2.33 2.47
CA MET A 152 -2.98 1.41 2.67
C MET A 152 -3.39 1.28 4.13
N ASN A 153 -4.70 1.14 4.36
CA ASN A 153 -5.19 0.64 5.64
C ASN A 153 -5.27 -0.88 5.60
N MET A 154 -4.41 -1.59 6.32
CA MET A 154 -4.38 -3.06 6.33
C MET A 154 -5.54 -3.67 7.12
N GLN A 155 -6.34 -2.85 7.82
CA GLN A 155 -7.57 -3.23 8.53
C GLN A 155 -8.78 -3.38 7.59
N ARG A 156 -8.56 -3.22 6.29
CA ARG A 156 -9.55 -3.36 5.21
C ARG A 156 -9.25 -4.60 4.38
N ALA A 157 -10.30 -5.21 3.82
CA ALA A 157 -10.22 -6.49 3.12
C ALA A 157 -9.44 -7.56 3.92
N VAL A 158 -9.81 -7.72 5.19
CA VAL A 158 -9.36 -8.82 6.06
C VAL A 158 -10.41 -9.94 5.95
N PRO A 159 -10.05 -11.18 5.62
CA PRO A 159 -10.98 -12.30 5.57
C PRO A 159 -11.69 -12.56 6.90
N ALA A 160 -12.93 -13.07 6.84
CA ALA A 160 -13.73 -13.33 8.03
C ALA A 160 -13.08 -14.43 8.90
N GLY A 161 -12.78 -14.10 10.16
CA GLY A 161 -12.11 -15.00 11.11
C GLY A 161 -10.59 -14.84 11.17
N GLU A 162 -9.98 -14.02 10.31
CA GLU A 162 -8.57 -13.65 10.41
C GLU A 162 -8.34 -12.47 11.37
N GLU A 163 -7.12 -12.39 11.91
CA GLU A 163 -6.71 -11.33 12.84
C GLU A 163 -6.56 -10.00 12.10
N ILE A 164 -7.26 -8.96 12.57
CA ILE A 164 -7.18 -7.62 11.97
C ILE A 164 -5.75 -7.05 12.15
N PRO A 165 -5.02 -6.71 11.06
CA PRO A 165 -3.67 -6.16 11.15
C PRO A 165 -3.63 -4.83 11.90
N ASP A 166 -2.68 -4.67 12.81
CA ASP A 166 -2.62 -3.51 13.69
C ASP A 166 -1.88 -2.30 13.06
N ALA A 167 -2.11 -1.99 11.78
CA ALA A 167 -1.35 -0.97 11.06
C ALA A 167 -2.02 -0.37 9.81
N TRP A 168 -1.67 0.91 9.55
CA TRP A 168 -1.52 1.43 8.19
C TRP A 168 -0.12 1.10 7.67
N HIS A 169 0.01 0.88 6.37
CA HIS A 169 1.27 0.46 5.75
C HIS A 169 1.58 1.22 4.46
N HIS A 170 2.88 1.35 4.17
CA HIS A 170 3.38 1.86 2.89
C HIS A 170 4.14 0.75 2.17
N GLN A 171 3.76 0.48 0.92
CA GLN A 171 4.44 -0.51 0.08
C GLN A 171 4.70 0.03 -1.31
N LEU A 172 5.90 -0.23 -1.82
CA LEU A 172 6.24 -0.01 -3.22
C LEU A 172 5.37 -0.95 -4.08
N ILE A 173 4.69 -0.43 -5.09
CA ILE A 173 4.10 -1.27 -6.14
C ILE A 173 5.16 -1.43 -7.23
N PHE A 174 5.91 -2.54 -7.19
CA PHE A 174 6.95 -2.80 -8.19
C PHE A 174 6.38 -3.32 -9.52
N GLY A 175 5.09 -3.69 -9.57
CA GLY A 175 4.44 -4.03 -10.82
C GLY A 175 2.93 -4.21 -10.74
N VAL A 176 2.28 -4.32 -11.90
CA VAL A 176 0.87 -4.70 -12.04
C VAL A 176 0.67 -5.63 -13.24
N GLY A 177 -0.30 -6.53 -13.12
CA GLY A 177 -0.77 -7.44 -14.17
C GLY A 177 -2.28 -7.63 -14.13
N PRO A 178 -2.87 -8.47 -14.99
CA PRO A 178 -4.31 -8.70 -15.03
C PRO A 178 -4.87 -9.11 -13.65
N ASN A 179 -5.70 -8.24 -13.07
CA ASN A 179 -6.28 -8.36 -11.73
C ASN A 179 -5.27 -8.49 -10.57
N ALA A 180 -3.98 -8.19 -10.78
CA ALA A 180 -2.91 -8.41 -9.80
C ALA A 180 -2.02 -7.17 -9.61
N VAL A 181 -1.63 -6.92 -8.36
CA VAL A 181 -0.72 -5.84 -7.95
C VAL A 181 0.45 -6.48 -7.21
N PHE A 182 1.67 -6.23 -7.69
CA PHE A 182 2.90 -6.77 -7.14
C PHE A 182 3.55 -5.72 -6.24
N MET A 183 3.74 -6.05 -4.96
CA MET A 183 4.23 -5.12 -3.94
C MET A 183 5.53 -5.59 -3.29
N ALA A 184 6.34 -4.66 -2.79
CA ALA A 184 7.54 -4.94 -2.01
C ALA A 184 7.43 -4.39 -0.58
N ASN A 185 8.27 -4.92 0.31
CA ASN A 185 8.37 -4.63 1.74
C ASN A 185 7.11 -4.97 2.57
N PRO A 186 6.75 -6.27 2.70
CA PRO A 186 7.38 -7.45 2.09
C PRO A 186 6.95 -7.67 0.62
N LEU A 187 7.61 -8.60 -0.08
CA LEU A 187 7.09 -9.09 -1.37
C LEU A 187 5.72 -9.73 -1.20
N ASP A 188 4.76 -9.25 -1.99
CA ASP A 188 3.38 -9.74 -1.99
C ASP A 188 2.74 -9.59 -3.38
N VAL A 189 1.69 -10.39 -3.65
CA VAL A 189 0.89 -10.35 -4.88
C VAL A 189 -0.58 -10.36 -4.53
N VAL A 190 -1.21 -9.20 -4.63
CA VAL A 190 -2.56 -8.94 -4.10
C VAL A 190 -3.54 -8.68 -5.24
N SER A 191 -4.80 -9.07 -5.07
CA SER A 191 -5.85 -8.85 -6.08
C SER A 191 -6.18 -7.36 -6.24
N GLU A 192 -6.55 -6.91 -7.45
CA GLU A 192 -6.93 -5.51 -7.70
C GLU A 192 -8.07 -5.03 -6.76
N GLY A 193 -9.05 -5.90 -6.47
CA GLY A 193 -10.18 -5.58 -5.59
C GLY A 193 -9.75 -5.34 -4.14
N GLU A 194 -8.95 -6.25 -3.59
CA GLU A 194 -8.42 -6.16 -2.21
C GLU A 194 -7.53 -4.93 -2.01
N VAL A 195 -6.65 -4.64 -2.96
CA VAL A 195 -5.85 -3.39 -2.94
C VAL A 195 -6.74 -2.16 -3.05
N HIS A 196 -7.78 -2.19 -3.89
CA HIS A 196 -8.71 -1.06 -4.02
C HIS A 196 -9.50 -0.81 -2.72
N GLU A 197 -9.89 -1.85 -1.98
CA GLU A 197 -10.51 -1.71 -0.66
C GLU A 197 -9.57 -1.13 0.39
N ARG A 198 -8.29 -1.55 0.40
CA ARG A 198 -7.25 -1.01 1.30
C ARG A 198 -6.84 0.42 0.96
N LEU A 199 -6.93 0.81 -0.32
CA LEU A 199 -6.70 2.17 -0.81
C LEU A 199 -7.92 3.10 -0.69
N CYS A 200 -9.12 2.58 -0.39
CA CYS A 200 -10.35 3.37 -0.24
C CYS A 200 -10.85 3.31 1.22
N SER A 201 -10.03 3.81 2.15
CA SER A 201 -10.33 3.86 3.59
C SER A 201 -10.48 5.30 4.09
N GLU A 202 -11.41 5.52 5.01
CA GLU A 202 -11.36 6.70 5.87
C GLU A 202 -10.03 6.74 6.66
N SER A 203 -9.60 7.94 7.03
CA SER A 203 -8.38 8.20 7.82
C SER A 203 -8.56 7.86 9.30
N VAL A 204 -8.82 6.57 9.60
CA VAL A 204 -9.04 6.02 10.94
C VAL A 204 -8.17 4.78 11.19
N LEU A 205 -7.96 4.44 12.46
CA LEU A 205 -7.23 3.25 12.91
C LEU A 205 -8.06 2.55 14.00
N LEU A 206 -8.24 1.24 13.85
CA LEU A 206 -8.76 0.37 14.91
C LEU A 206 -7.62 0.07 15.90
N VAL A 207 -7.88 0.22 17.19
CA VAL A 207 -6.96 -0.16 18.27
C VAL A 207 -7.63 -1.25 19.10
N ARG A 208 -6.90 -2.33 19.36
CA ARG A 208 -7.40 -3.57 19.97
C ARG A 208 -7.82 -3.38 21.44
N ARG A 209 -8.81 -4.14 21.89
CA ARG A 209 -9.31 -4.13 23.28
C ARG A 209 -8.19 -4.38 24.28
N GLU A 210 -7.35 -5.37 24.03
CA GLU A 210 -6.26 -5.79 24.92
C GLU A 210 -5.25 -4.66 25.11
N ASP A 211 -4.94 -3.95 24.03
CA ASP A 211 -4.02 -2.80 24.00
C ASP A 211 -4.53 -1.60 24.80
N VAL A 212 -5.86 -1.39 24.79
CA VAL A 212 -6.53 -0.35 25.57
C VAL A 212 -6.54 -0.75 27.05
N LEU A 213 -7.04 -1.95 27.36
CA LEU A 213 -7.23 -2.43 28.73
C LEU A 213 -5.90 -2.57 29.48
N GLN A 214 -4.83 -3.06 28.83
CA GLN A 214 -3.48 -3.17 29.42
C GLN A 214 -2.94 -1.82 29.92
N ARG A 215 -3.38 -0.70 29.33
CA ARG A 215 -2.88 0.66 29.60
C ARG A 215 -3.81 1.50 30.47
N LEU A 216 -4.90 0.90 30.96
CA LEU A 216 -5.74 1.50 31.99
C LEU A 216 -5.02 1.46 33.35
N THR A 217 -4.51 2.61 33.75
CA THR A 217 -4.06 2.84 35.14
C THR A 217 -5.11 3.70 35.86
N GLY A 218 -5.42 3.36 37.11
CA GLY A 218 -6.51 3.98 37.87
C GLY A 218 -6.39 5.50 38.06
N ASP A 219 -5.19 6.06 37.91
CA ASP A 219 -4.89 7.47 38.11
C ASP A 219 -4.96 8.32 36.82
N THR A 220 -5.19 7.72 35.65
CA THR A 220 -5.17 8.45 34.37
C THR A 220 -6.52 9.12 34.05
N PRO A 221 -6.60 10.47 33.96
CA PRO A 221 -7.86 11.14 33.63
C PRO A 221 -8.30 10.85 32.19
N GLN A 222 -9.43 10.17 32.02
CA GLN A 222 -9.97 9.81 30.70
C GLN A 222 -10.26 11.03 29.81
N SER A 223 -10.54 12.20 30.41
CA SER A 223 -10.71 13.47 29.70
C SER A 223 -9.48 13.89 28.88
N ALA A 224 -8.28 13.40 29.22
CA ALA A 224 -7.07 13.64 28.44
C ALA A 224 -7.10 12.95 27.06
N ILE A 225 -7.95 11.94 26.86
CA ILE A 225 -8.19 11.32 25.54
C ILE A 225 -8.83 12.35 24.59
N SER A 226 -9.85 13.07 25.09
CA SER A 226 -10.57 14.11 24.35
C SER A 226 -9.86 15.46 24.27
N ASP A 227 -8.81 15.68 25.06
CA ASP A 227 -7.99 16.89 25.04
C ASP A 227 -6.90 16.84 23.94
N HIS A 228 -7.34 16.47 22.73
CA HIS A 228 -6.50 16.39 21.54
C HIS A 228 -6.87 17.52 20.55
N PRO A 229 -5.89 18.18 19.90
CA PRO A 229 -6.15 19.32 19.01
C PRO A 229 -6.89 18.96 17.72
N ASP A 230 -6.79 17.70 17.25
CA ASP A 230 -7.57 17.21 16.11
C ASP A 230 -9.05 16.98 16.53
N PRO A 231 -10.03 17.71 15.95
CA PRO A 231 -11.44 17.59 16.33
C PRO A 231 -12.05 16.21 16.04
N ARG A 232 -11.42 15.39 15.18
CA ARG A 232 -11.91 14.03 14.87
C ARG A 232 -11.99 13.13 16.10
N TRP A 233 -11.20 13.37 17.14
CA TRP A 233 -11.28 12.64 18.41
C TRP A 233 -12.64 12.80 19.11
N LYS A 234 -13.24 13.99 19.01
CA LYS A 234 -14.57 14.29 19.55
C LYS A 234 -15.68 13.82 18.61
N VAL A 235 -15.46 13.88 17.29
CA VAL A 235 -16.43 13.40 16.29
C VAL A 235 -16.59 11.87 16.35
N LEU A 236 -15.49 11.13 16.61
CA LEU A 236 -15.51 9.68 16.80
C LEU A 236 -15.85 9.24 18.24
N ASP A 237 -16.05 10.18 19.17
CA ASP A 237 -16.26 9.91 20.60
C ASP A 237 -15.29 8.86 21.18
N VAL A 238 -13.98 9.07 20.99
CA VAL A 238 -12.96 8.08 21.42
C VAL A 238 -12.99 7.86 22.93
N GLU A 239 -13.29 8.89 23.72
CA GLU A 239 -13.46 8.79 25.17
C GLU A 239 -14.71 7.96 25.55
N GLY A 240 -15.83 8.14 24.85
CA GLY A 240 -17.04 7.32 25.03
C GLY A 240 -16.81 5.84 24.69
N GLN A 241 -16.12 5.55 23.58
CA GLN A 241 -15.74 4.18 23.21
C GLN A 241 -14.88 3.51 24.29
N VAL A 242 -13.89 4.22 24.85
CA VAL A 242 -13.06 3.70 25.96
C VAL A 242 -13.88 3.48 27.23
N LYS A 243 -14.80 4.39 27.57
CA LYS A 243 -15.71 4.22 28.73
C LYS A 243 -16.64 3.01 28.58
N GLN A 244 -17.16 2.78 27.37
CA GLN A 244 -17.95 1.59 27.08
C GLN A 244 -17.10 0.33 27.28
N MET A 245 -15.90 0.30 26.70
CA MET A 245 -14.98 -0.84 26.80
C MET A 245 -14.61 -1.18 28.26
N ILE A 246 -14.44 -0.18 29.13
CA ILE A 246 -14.25 -0.36 30.58
C ILE A 246 -15.50 -0.95 31.24
N THR A 247 -16.68 -0.39 30.95
CA THR A 247 -17.96 -0.83 31.53
C THR A 247 -18.25 -2.30 31.16
N GLU A 248 -17.85 -2.74 29.97
CA GLU A 248 -17.93 -4.14 29.52
C GLU A 248 -16.95 -5.09 30.23
N GLU A 249 -15.91 -4.60 30.93
CA GLU A 249 -15.08 -5.45 31.82
C GLU A 249 -15.66 -5.54 33.23
N ASP A 250 -16.26 -4.46 33.75
CA ASP A 250 -16.91 -4.45 35.07
C ASP A 250 -18.21 -5.28 35.09
N LEU A 251 -18.88 -5.41 33.94
CA LEU A 251 -20.09 -6.24 33.78
C LEU A 251 -19.70 -7.68 33.38
N SER A 252 -19.97 -8.63 34.28
CA SER A 252 -19.70 -10.07 34.08
C SER A 252 -20.73 -10.77 33.16
N ASP A 253 -21.17 -10.10 32.10
CA ASP A 253 -22.33 -10.48 31.30
C ASP A 253 -21.89 -11.16 29.99
N GLU A 254 -21.47 -12.42 30.11
CA GLU A 254 -20.94 -13.27 29.02
C GLU A 254 -21.92 -13.47 27.83
N GLU A 255 -23.20 -13.10 27.98
CA GLU A 255 -24.21 -13.21 26.91
C GLU A 255 -24.11 -12.09 25.85
N HIS A 256 -23.42 -10.98 26.14
CA HIS A 256 -23.31 -9.83 25.24
C HIS A 256 -21.95 -9.75 24.53
N PRO A 257 -21.90 -9.68 23.18
CA PRO A 257 -20.64 -9.53 22.45
C PRO A 257 -19.91 -8.22 22.81
N LYS A 258 -18.71 -8.35 23.39
CA LYS A 258 -17.86 -7.22 23.79
C LYS A 258 -17.28 -6.46 22.58
N MET A 259 -17.03 -5.16 22.76
CA MET A 259 -16.32 -4.34 21.79
C MET A 259 -14.86 -4.77 21.68
N MET A 260 -14.45 -5.31 20.52
CA MET A 260 -13.07 -5.81 20.32
C MET A 260 -12.06 -4.73 19.92
N HIS A 261 -12.52 -3.57 19.42
CA HIS A 261 -11.65 -2.47 18.99
C HIS A 261 -12.33 -1.12 19.25
N ILE A 262 -11.54 -0.10 19.59
CA ILE A 262 -11.95 1.31 19.46
C ILE A 262 -11.46 1.87 18.11
N VAL A 263 -12.15 2.89 17.59
CA VAL A 263 -11.79 3.63 16.38
C VAL A 263 -11.20 4.98 16.76
N ILE A 264 -9.93 5.22 16.40
CA ILE A 264 -9.26 6.52 16.57
C ILE A 264 -8.98 7.18 15.22
N PRO A 265 -8.77 8.51 15.16
CA PRO A 265 -8.27 9.15 13.95
C PRO A 265 -6.87 8.64 13.57
N ALA A 266 -6.58 8.59 12.27
CA ALA A 266 -5.24 8.35 11.75
C ALA A 266 -4.72 9.59 11.01
N ALA A 267 -3.41 9.80 11.03
CA ALA A 267 -2.72 10.83 10.21
C ALA A 267 -2.58 10.44 8.73
N TYR A 268 -2.88 9.19 8.39
CA TYR A 268 -2.78 8.64 7.03
C TYR A 268 -3.96 9.05 6.15
N THR A 269 -3.73 9.15 4.84
CA THR A 269 -4.78 9.21 3.81
C THR A 269 -4.54 8.05 2.86
N SER A 270 -5.59 7.29 2.53
CA SER A 270 -5.44 6.14 1.64
C SER A 270 -5.36 6.56 0.18
N GLY A 271 -4.40 6.01 -0.55
CA GLY A 271 -4.11 6.43 -1.92
C GLY A 271 -2.75 6.00 -2.41
N VAL A 272 -2.37 6.50 -3.59
CA VAL A 272 -1.08 6.16 -4.23
C VAL A 272 -0.24 7.43 -4.38
N THR A 273 1.00 7.37 -3.91
CA THR A 273 2.02 8.36 -4.26
C THR A 273 2.79 7.87 -5.47
N LEU A 274 2.82 8.64 -6.55
CA LEU A 274 3.68 8.39 -7.71
C LEU A 274 4.94 9.22 -7.58
N PHE A 275 6.10 8.61 -7.80
CA PHE A 275 7.41 9.25 -7.77
C PHE A 275 8.09 9.21 -9.14
N THR A 276 8.83 10.26 -9.48
CA THR A 276 9.48 10.43 -10.78
C THR A 276 10.74 11.29 -10.65
N LEU A 277 11.70 11.14 -11.57
CA LEU A 277 12.74 12.15 -11.76
C LEU A 277 12.13 13.49 -12.19
N ARG A 278 12.48 14.58 -11.50
CA ARG A 278 11.86 15.91 -11.62
C ARG A 278 11.84 16.45 -13.04
N ASP A 279 12.99 16.37 -13.73
CA ASP A 279 13.19 17.03 -15.03
C ASP A 279 12.65 16.20 -16.23
N SER A 280 12.17 14.99 -15.96
CA SER A 280 11.60 14.09 -16.97
C SER A 280 10.25 14.59 -17.51
N ASP A 281 9.89 14.16 -18.74
CA ASP A 281 8.56 14.42 -19.31
C ASP A 281 7.43 13.82 -18.45
N VAL A 282 7.70 12.69 -17.78
CA VAL A 282 6.71 12.06 -16.89
C VAL A 282 6.54 12.85 -15.59
N GLY A 283 7.61 13.42 -15.03
CA GLY A 283 7.55 14.30 -13.86
C GLY A 283 6.78 15.60 -14.14
N ARG A 284 7.07 16.25 -15.29
CA ARG A 284 6.27 17.38 -15.77
C ARG A 284 4.79 17.02 -15.98
N SER A 285 4.50 15.83 -16.53
CA SER A 285 3.12 15.35 -16.69
C SER A 285 2.44 15.06 -15.35
N LEU A 286 3.17 14.53 -14.38
CA LEU A 286 2.67 14.14 -13.06
C LEU A 286 2.23 15.36 -12.26
N LEU A 287 3.00 16.45 -12.30
CA LEU A 287 2.62 17.73 -11.69
C LEU A 287 1.30 18.30 -12.25
N HIS A 288 1.01 18.08 -13.52
CA HIS A 288 -0.18 18.64 -14.21
C HIS A 288 -1.35 17.67 -14.35
N ALA A 289 -1.24 16.43 -13.86
CA ALA A 289 -2.35 15.47 -13.90
C ALA A 289 -3.58 16.02 -13.14
N PRO A 290 -4.82 15.71 -13.57
CA PRO A 290 -5.98 15.95 -12.72
C PRO A 290 -5.97 15.00 -11.51
N GLU A 291 -6.64 15.39 -10.42
CA GLU A 291 -6.97 14.44 -9.35
C GLU A 291 -7.95 13.36 -9.86
N LEU A 292 -7.96 12.19 -9.23
CA LEU A 292 -8.90 11.13 -9.55
C LEU A 292 -10.36 11.60 -9.35
N PRO A 293 -11.23 11.48 -10.36
CA PRO A 293 -12.63 11.87 -10.23
C PRO A 293 -13.32 11.02 -9.16
N MET A 294 -14.18 11.66 -8.36
CA MET A 294 -15.05 10.94 -7.42
C MET A 294 -16.07 10.09 -8.21
N LEU A 295 -16.51 8.98 -7.60
CA LEU A 295 -17.57 8.13 -8.14
C LEU A 295 -18.96 8.72 -7.86
#